data_AF-A0A1T2KX29-F1
#
_entry.id   AF-A0A1T2KX29-F1
#
_cell.length_a   1.000
_cell.length_b   1.000
_cell.length_c   1.000
_cell.angle_alpha   90.00
_cell.angle_beta   90.00
_cell.angle_gamma   90.00
#
_symmetry.space_group_name_H-M   'P 1'
#
loop_
_entity.id
_entity.type
_entity.pdbx_description
1 polymer ?
#
loop_
_entity_poly.entity_id
_entity_poly.type
_entity_poly.pdbx_seq_one_letter_code
_entity_poly.pdbx_strand_id
1 'polypeptide(L)'
;MHLRRHTATLLIALLLFGVAGMSNAAKLYKWVDEEGNVYFSDKKPPEHAKAAHSELDKQGMEVKRVEAAKTPEEMEKERELKRLRAEQERLIKEQEAKDRVLLRTFRTEDDILMARNGKLAAIDVIIQVARSNIRRMKIKLGEMQNNAANLERQGKPFPKNLLKNIEGTRNQLKDGYRSIIKEEQKKEQIWEKYAQDVARFRSLKKLHGETDETLADRDRASTLLETVVICDNDTNCAHAWLLAEKYIRSNATTRIQMLGDSIIMAGTPTKDSDISLTVSRIQKPGDSTSELFMDLQCKNSPKGRELCQSQQVANIRSGFRESLQTVTGKVQLPEQESDASGQE
;
A
#
# COMPACT_ATOMS: atom_id res chain seq x y z
N MET A 1 -66.28 -63.37 67.47
CA MET A 1 -67.35 -62.57 68.13
C MET A 1 -66.65 -61.38 68.76
N HIS A 2 -66.86 -60.10 68.39
CA HIS A 2 -68.07 -59.43 67.94
C HIS A 2 -67.82 -58.51 66.74
N LEU A 3 -68.85 -58.46 65.89
CA LEU A 3 -69.07 -57.57 64.76
C LEU A 3 -70.14 -56.54 65.18
N ARG A 4 -70.02 -55.27 64.81
CA ARG A 4 -71.09 -54.30 64.40
C ARG A 4 -70.52 -52.88 64.38
N ARG A 5 -70.38 -52.22 63.22
CA ARG A 5 -71.39 -51.52 62.38
C ARG A 5 -72.06 -50.37 63.13
N HIS A 6 -71.89 -49.14 62.63
CA HIS A 6 -72.99 -48.26 62.23
C HIS A 6 -72.52 -47.22 61.20
N THR A 7 -73.07 -47.36 60.00
CA THR A 7 -73.16 -46.40 58.91
C THR A 7 -74.13 -45.26 59.24
N ALA A 8 -73.98 -44.16 58.50
CA ALA A 8 -74.96 -43.10 58.20
C ALA A 8 -74.79 -41.77 58.96
N THR A 9 -74.10 -40.82 58.32
CA THR A 9 -74.64 -39.47 58.09
C THR A 9 -73.82 -38.75 57.01
N LEU A 10 -74.34 -38.78 55.79
CA LEU A 10 -73.97 -37.89 54.69
C LEU A 10 -74.81 -36.60 54.84
N LEU A 11 -74.26 -35.46 54.41
CA LEU A 11 -74.93 -34.16 54.15
C LEU A 11 -75.13 -33.17 55.31
N ILE A 12 -74.00 -32.56 55.74
CA ILE A 12 -73.89 -31.10 55.93
C ILE A 12 -72.60 -30.71 55.17
N ALA A 13 -72.66 -30.48 53.86
CA ALA A 13 -72.90 -29.17 53.29
C ALA A 13 -71.92 -28.09 53.83
N LEU A 14 -70.83 -27.90 53.08
CA LEU A 14 -70.57 -26.62 52.42
C LEU A 14 -70.27 -25.42 53.33
N LEU A 15 -69.04 -25.30 53.87
CA LEU A 15 -68.47 -24.00 54.28
C LEU A 15 -66.97 -24.04 54.63
N LEU A 16 -66.12 -24.70 53.81
CA LEU A 16 -64.66 -24.64 53.99
C LEU A 16 -63.92 -24.46 52.66
N PHE A 17 -64.49 -23.64 51.77
CA PHE A 17 -63.75 -23.03 50.66
C PHE A 17 -63.39 -21.60 51.07
N GLY A 18 -62.24 -21.45 51.73
CA GLY A 18 -61.72 -20.19 52.24
C GLY A 18 -60.26 -20.00 51.82
N VAL A 19 -60.08 -19.58 50.57
CA VAL A 19 -58.97 -18.76 50.05
C VAL A 19 -57.59 -19.03 50.67
N ALA A 20 -56.84 -19.99 50.12
CA ALA A 20 -55.39 -19.93 50.19
C ALA A 20 -54.96 -18.73 49.33
N GLY A 21 -54.84 -17.56 49.96
CA GLY A 21 -54.29 -16.38 49.34
C GLY A 21 -52.91 -16.70 48.82
N MET A 22 -52.69 -16.52 47.53
CA MET A 22 -51.35 -16.46 46.95
C MET A 22 -50.61 -15.35 47.71
N SER A 23 -49.74 -15.71 48.65
CA SER A 23 -48.86 -14.73 49.28
C SER A 23 -47.88 -14.30 48.19
N ASN A 24 -48.16 -13.19 47.52
CA ASN A 24 -47.16 -12.49 46.74
C ASN A 24 -46.03 -12.15 47.72
N ALA A 25 -44.89 -12.83 47.57
CA ALA A 25 -43.73 -12.61 48.42
C ALA A 25 -43.30 -11.15 48.27
N ALA A 26 -43.46 -10.35 49.33
CA ALA A 26 -43.02 -8.96 49.36
C ALA A 26 -41.49 -8.93 49.23
N LYS A 27 -41.00 -8.33 48.14
CA LYS A 27 -39.56 -8.11 47.90
C LYS A 27 -39.15 -6.82 48.60
N LEU A 28 -38.07 -6.86 49.38
CA LEU A 28 -37.54 -5.68 50.07
C LEU A 28 -36.30 -5.18 49.34
N TYR A 29 -36.21 -3.89 49.04
CA TYR A 29 -35.08 -3.27 48.35
C TYR A 29 -34.27 -2.41 49.32
N LYS A 30 -32.94 -2.50 49.21
CA LYS A 30 -31.97 -1.67 49.95
C LYS A 30 -31.13 -0.86 48.97
N TRP A 31 -31.00 0.46 49.16
CA TRP A 31 -30.10 1.31 48.38
C TRP A 31 -29.48 2.42 49.24
N VAL A 32 -28.48 3.10 48.70
CA VAL A 32 -27.80 4.24 49.33
C VAL A 32 -28.01 5.48 48.47
N ASP A 33 -28.36 6.62 49.07
CA ASP A 33 -28.46 7.91 48.37
C ASP A 33 -27.08 8.58 48.17
N GLU A 34 -27.05 9.77 47.56
CA GLU A 34 -25.82 10.52 47.27
C GLU A 34 -25.15 11.06 48.54
N GLU A 35 -25.93 11.26 49.61
CA GLU A 35 -25.49 11.69 50.94
C GLU A 35 -25.01 10.54 51.83
N GLY A 36 -25.10 9.28 51.36
CA GLY A 36 -24.64 8.09 52.07
C GLY A 36 -25.66 7.45 53.02
N ASN A 37 -26.92 7.89 53.00
CA ASN A 37 -27.99 7.32 53.81
C ASN A 37 -28.53 6.03 53.17
N VAL A 38 -28.82 5.03 54.01
CA VAL A 38 -29.32 3.72 53.57
C VAL A 38 -30.84 3.67 53.72
N TYR A 39 -31.54 3.35 52.64
CA TYR A 39 -33.00 3.22 52.62
C TYR A 39 -33.43 1.76 52.40
N PHE A 40 -34.55 1.40 53.01
CA PHE A 40 -35.22 0.12 52.83
C PHE A 40 -36.67 0.37 52.44
N SER A 41 -37.14 -0.21 51.34
CA SER A 41 -38.54 -0.08 50.93
C SER A 41 -39.00 -1.29 50.13
N ASP A 42 -40.29 -1.61 50.25
CA ASP A 42 -41.02 -2.56 49.43
C ASP A 42 -41.19 -2.09 47.97
N LYS A 43 -41.09 -0.78 47.72
CA LYS A 43 -41.19 -0.18 46.39
C LYS A 43 -40.13 0.91 46.18
N LYS A 44 -39.16 0.62 45.31
CA LYS A 44 -38.09 1.57 44.94
C LYS A 44 -38.67 2.82 44.25
N PRO A 45 -38.38 4.04 44.74
CA PRO A 45 -38.77 5.29 44.07
C PRO A 45 -38.14 5.40 42.66
N PRO A 46 -38.85 6.00 41.68
CA PRO A 46 -38.35 6.14 40.31
C PRO A 46 -37.02 6.89 40.20
N GLU A 47 -36.78 7.86 41.08
CA GLU A 47 -35.59 8.71 41.10
C GLU A 47 -34.30 7.91 41.32
N HIS A 48 -34.34 6.87 42.16
CA HIS A 48 -33.18 6.01 42.43
C HIS A 48 -33.14 4.77 41.53
N ALA A 49 -34.04 4.61 40.56
CA ALA A 49 -34.15 3.39 39.76
C ALA A 49 -32.81 2.93 39.15
N LYS A 50 -31.95 3.89 38.75
CA LYS A 50 -30.62 3.67 38.16
C LYS A 50 -29.47 3.47 39.16
N ALA A 51 -29.67 3.73 40.46
CA ALA A 51 -28.64 3.54 41.48
C ALA A 51 -28.47 2.06 41.85
N ALA A 52 -27.27 1.71 42.33
CA ALA A 52 -26.97 0.38 42.85
C ALA A 52 -27.91 0.03 44.01
N HIS A 53 -28.43 -1.19 44.03
CA HIS A 53 -29.37 -1.65 45.05
C HIS A 53 -29.31 -3.16 45.25
N SER A 54 -29.75 -3.60 46.42
CA SER A 54 -29.83 -5.01 46.81
C SER A 54 -31.29 -5.40 47.02
N GLU A 55 -31.72 -6.51 46.42
CA GLU A 55 -32.97 -7.20 46.74
C GLU A 55 -32.70 -8.12 47.94
N LEU A 56 -33.52 -8.02 48.98
CA LEU A 56 -33.44 -8.79 50.22
C LEU A 56 -34.62 -9.77 50.33
N ASP A 57 -34.38 -10.94 50.92
CA ASP A 57 -35.43 -11.88 51.30
C ASP A 57 -36.16 -11.49 52.60
N LYS A 58 -37.11 -12.32 53.02
CA LYS A 58 -37.90 -12.09 54.24
C LYS A 58 -37.08 -12.11 55.53
N GLN A 59 -35.87 -12.68 55.50
CA GLN A 59 -34.91 -12.69 56.61
C GLN A 59 -33.92 -11.52 56.54
N GLY A 60 -34.05 -10.63 55.55
CA GLY A 60 -33.14 -9.51 55.34
C GLY A 60 -31.80 -9.89 54.71
N MET A 61 -31.68 -11.12 54.17
CA MET A 61 -30.47 -11.57 53.48
C MET A 61 -30.50 -11.12 52.03
N GLU A 62 -29.37 -10.63 51.53
CA GLU A 62 -29.22 -10.19 50.14
C GLU A 62 -29.32 -11.39 49.20
N VAL A 63 -30.41 -11.41 48.41
CA VAL A 63 -30.65 -12.45 47.40
C VAL A 63 -30.17 -12.03 46.01
N LYS A 64 -30.05 -10.72 45.76
CA LYS A 64 -29.58 -10.21 44.47
C LYS A 64 -29.05 -8.79 44.61
N ARG A 65 -27.86 -8.53 44.08
CA ARG A 65 -27.30 -7.18 43.91
C ARG A 65 -27.50 -6.70 42.48
N VAL A 66 -27.92 -5.46 42.31
CA VAL A 66 -28.01 -4.77 41.03
C VAL A 66 -27.10 -3.55 41.09
N GLU A 67 -26.04 -3.55 40.30
CA GLU A 67 -25.10 -2.43 40.22
C GLU A 67 -25.76 -1.17 39.63
N ALA A 68 -25.13 0.00 39.84
CA ALA A 68 -25.60 1.25 39.26
C ALA A 68 -25.57 1.17 37.72
N ALA A 69 -26.50 1.86 37.07
CA ALA A 69 -26.48 2.02 35.63
C ALA A 69 -25.21 2.77 35.22
N LYS A 70 -24.45 2.18 34.30
CA LYS A 70 -23.21 2.76 33.77
C LYS A 70 -23.43 4.18 33.29
N THR A 71 -22.48 5.05 33.58
CA THR A 71 -22.48 6.42 33.05
C THR A 71 -22.35 6.39 31.52
N PRO A 72 -22.84 7.42 30.80
CA PRO A 72 -22.63 7.54 29.36
C PRO A 72 -21.16 7.41 28.94
N GLU A 73 -20.24 7.93 29.75
CA GLU A 73 -18.80 7.85 29.53
C GLU A 73 -18.25 6.43 29.69
N GLU A 74 -18.67 5.69 30.72
CA GLU A 74 -18.27 4.27 30.90
C GLU A 74 -18.83 3.38 29.79
N MET A 75 -20.06 3.64 29.33
CA MET A 75 -20.64 2.94 28.19
C MET A 75 -19.92 3.26 26.88
N GLU A 76 -19.40 4.48 26.71
CA GLU A 76 -18.59 4.85 25.54
C GLU A 76 -17.20 4.17 25.59
N LYS A 77 -16.51 4.21 26.74
CA LYS A 77 -15.21 3.52 26.93
C LYS A 77 -15.32 2.01 26.70
N GLU A 78 -16.39 1.38 27.16
CA GLU A 78 -16.62 -0.05 26.91
C GLU A 78 -16.90 -0.34 25.42
N ARG A 79 -17.65 0.53 24.74
CA ARG A 79 -17.90 0.43 23.29
C ARG A 79 -16.60 0.60 22.50
N GLU A 80 -15.77 1.57 22.86
CA GLU A 80 -14.45 1.77 22.25
C GLU A 80 -13.53 0.58 22.48
N LEU A 81 -13.43 0.08 23.73
CA LEU A 81 -12.61 -1.09 24.05
C LEU A 81 -13.07 -2.34 23.31
N LYS A 82 -14.39 -2.53 23.18
CA LYS A 82 -14.96 -3.63 22.39
C LYS A 82 -14.63 -3.49 20.90
N ARG A 83 -14.70 -2.26 20.35
CA ARG A 83 -14.30 -1.97 18.96
C ARG A 83 -12.82 -2.28 18.74
N LEU A 84 -11.93 -1.82 19.62
CA LEU A 84 -10.49 -2.08 19.53
C LEU A 84 -10.16 -3.57 19.62
N ARG A 85 -10.82 -4.32 20.52
CA ARG A 85 -10.65 -5.77 20.62
C ARG A 85 -11.14 -6.50 19.37
N ALA A 86 -12.29 -6.11 18.83
CA ALA A 86 -12.82 -6.69 17.60
C ALA A 86 -11.89 -6.41 16.40
N GLU A 87 -11.33 -5.20 16.34
CA GLU A 87 -10.34 -4.82 15.32
C GLU A 87 -9.06 -5.65 15.46
N GLN A 88 -8.52 -5.79 16.68
CA GLN A 88 -7.36 -6.62 16.95
C GLN A 88 -7.59 -8.08 16.57
N GLU A 89 -8.75 -8.65 16.91
CA GLU A 89 -9.11 -10.02 16.55
C GLU A 89 -9.23 -10.20 15.03
N ARG A 90 -9.77 -9.20 14.33
CA ARG A 90 -9.83 -9.18 12.86
C ARG A 90 -8.42 -9.22 12.26
N LEU A 91 -7.53 -8.33 12.69
CA LEU A 91 -6.15 -8.27 12.20
C LEU A 91 -5.37 -9.57 12.46
N ILE A 92 -5.57 -10.21 13.62
CA ILE A 92 -4.97 -11.51 13.93
C ILE A 92 -5.47 -12.58 12.95
N LYS A 93 -6.79 -12.68 12.74
CA LYS A 93 -7.38 -13.66 11.82
C LYS A 93 -6.92 -13.45 10.37
N GLU A 94 -6.78 -12.19 9.95
CA GLU A 94 -6.24 -11.86 8.63
C GLU A 94 -4.78 -12.29 8.48
N GLN A 95 -3.94 -12.03 9.49
CA GLN A 95 -2.55 -12.48 9.48
C GLN A 95 -2.44 -14.00 9.46
N GLU A 96 -3.21 -14.70 10.30
CA GLU A 96 -3.24 -16.16 10.31
C GLU A 96 -3.70 -16.74 8.96
N ALA A 97 -4.67 -16.09 8.31
CA ALA A 97 -5.10 -16.48 6.96
C ALA A 97 -3.98 -16.31 5.94
N LYS A 98 -3.27 -15.17 5.96
CA LYS A 98 -2.09 -14.91 5.12
C LYS A 98 -0.98 -15.94 5.37
N ASP A 99 -0.70 -16.26 6.63
CA ASP A 99 0.31 -17.26 7.00
C ASP A 99 -0.05 -18.66 6.50
N ARG A 100 -1.32 -19.06 6.63
CA ARG A 100 -1.80 -20.34 6.10
C ARG A 100 -1.65 -20.40 4.59
N VAL A 101 -1.93 -19.31 3.87
CA VAL A 101 -1.71 -19.25 2.42
C VAL A 101 -0.23 -19.37 2.12
N LEU A 102 0.64 -18.57 2.76
CA LEU A 102 2.08 -18.59 2.56
C LEU A 102 2.68 -20.00 2.74
N LEU A 103 2.35 -20.68 3.84
CA LEU A 103 2.83 -22.03 4.15
C LEU A 103 2.23 -23.14 3.25
N ARG A 104 1.07 -22.89 2.63
CA ARG A 104 0.45 -23.82 1.67
C ARG A 104 0.98 -23.63 0.26
N THR A 105 1.26 -22.39 -0.12
CA THR A 105 1.78 -22.04 -1.45
C THR A 105 3.25 -22.44 -1.58
N PHE A 106 4.05 -22.26 -0.52
CA PHE A 106 5.48 -22.51 -0.56
C PHE A 106 5.89 -23.57 0.46
N ARG A 107 6.63 -24.58 0.00
CA ARG A 107 7.12 -25.68 0.86
C ARG A 107 8.49 -25.34 1.43
N THR A 108 9.30 -24.66 0.63
CA THR A 108 10.66 -24.21 0.95
C THR A 108 10.80 -22.71 0.72
N GLU A 109 11.86 -22.12 1.29
CA GLU A 109 12.22 -20.74 0.99
C GLU A 109 12.63 -20.56 -0.48
N ASP A 110 13.31 -21.56 -1.05
CA ASP A 110 13.73 -21.55 -2.46
C ASP A 110 12.51 -21.45 -3.40
N ASP A 111 11.37 -22.07 -3.05
CA ASP A 111 10.12 -21.94 -3.81
C ASP A 111 9.65 -20.46 -3.88
N ILE A 112 9.83 -19.70 -2.78
CA ILE A 112 9.46 -18.28 -2.72
C ILE A 112 10.39 -17.46 -3.62
N LEU A 113 11.70 -17.73 -3.54
CA LEU A 113 12.71 -17.06 -4.35
C LEU A 113 12.54 -17.37 -5.84
N MET A 114 12.26 -18.63 -6.20
CA MET A 114 11.99 -19.05 -7.57
C MET A 114 10.74 -18.35 -8.12
N ALA A 115 9.66 -18.27 -7.33
CA ALA A 115 8.46 -17.56 -7.72
C ALA A 115 8.69 -16.06 -7.91
N ARG A 116 9.47 -15.42 -7.02
CA ARG A 116 9.90 -14.02 -7.17
C ARG A 116 10.67 -13.82 -8.47
N ASN A 117 11.73 -14.61 -8.67
CA ASN A 117 12.62 -14.50 -9.81
C ASN A 117 11.87 -14.73 -11.13
N GLY A 118 10.92 -15.67 -11.17
CA GLY A 118 10.04 -15.89 -12.32
C GLY A 118 9.17 -14.66 -12.65
N LYS A 119 8.63 -13.98 -11.64
CA LYS A 119 7.87 -12.74 -11.84
C LYS A 119 8.75 -11.59 -12.33
N LEU A 120 9.93 -11.44 -11.75
CA LEU A 120 10.89 -10.41 -12.16
C LEU A 120 11.34 -10.61 -13.61
N ALA A 121 11.68 -11.85 -13.97
CA ALA A 121 12.06 -12.21 -15.34
C ALA A 121 10.93 -11.91 -16.35
N ALA A 122 9.67 -12.16 -15.99
CA ALA A 122 8.53 -11.82 -16.85
C ALA A 122 8.45 -10.30 -17.10
N ILE A 123 8.69 -9.47 -16.07
CA ILE A 123 8.72 -8.02 -16.20
C ILE A 123 9.94 -7.56 -17.03
N ASP A 124 11.09 -8.18 -16.84
CA ASP A 124 12.30 -7.88 -17.62
C ASP A 124 12.09 -8.08 -19.12
N VAL A 125 11.33 -9.11 -19.52
CA VAL A 125 10.94 -9.33 -20.92
C VAL A 125 10.08 -8.17 -21.43
N ILE A 126 9.11 -7.70 -20.64
CA ILE A 126 8.26 -6.55 -21.01
C ILE A 126 9.12 -5.29 -21.20
N ILE A 127 10.03 -5.02 -20.26
CA ILE A 127 10.96 -3.88 -20.33
C ILE A 127 11.86 -4.00 -21.57
N GLN A 128 12.38 -5.19 -21.89
CA GLN A 128 13.23 -5.41 -23.06
C GLN A 128 12.48 -5.11 -24.37
N VAL A 129 11.22 -5.53 -24.46
CA VAL A 129 10.35 -5.22 -25.61
C VAL A 129 10.12 -3.71 -25.72
N ALA A 130 9.80 -3.03 -24.61
CA ALA A 130 9.63 -1.58 -24.58
C ALA A 130 10.91 -0.85 -25.02
N ARG A 131 12.08 -1.24 -24.49
CA ARG A 131 13.40 -0.69 -24.89
C ARG A 131 13.66 -0.90 -26.38
N SER A 132 13.31 -2.07 -26.94
CA SER A 132 13.44 -2.34 -28.38
C SER A 132 12.57 -1.41 -29.21
N ASN A 133 11.32 -1.19 -28.80
CA ASN A 133 10.40 -0.28 -29.47
C ASN A 133 10.92 1.17 -29.42
N ILE A 134 11.40 1.61 -28.27
CA ILE A 134 12.02 2.94 -28.07
C ILE A 134 13.21 3.13 -29.02
N ARG A 135 14.12 2.14 -29.11
CA ARG A 135 15.26 2.22 -30.04
C ARG A 135 14.82 2.43 -31.49
N ARG A 136 13.80 1.69 -31.94
CA ARG A 136 13.24 1.86 -33.31
C ARG A 136 12.63 3.25 -33.50
N MET A 137 11.90 3.75 -32.50
CA MET A 137 11.30 5.10 -32.52
C MET A 137 12.38 6.19 -32.55
N LYS A 138 13.47 6.06 -31.79
CA LYS A 138 14.60 7.01 -31.81
C LYS A 138 15.24 7.08 -33.20
N ILE A 139 15.51 5.94 -33.83
CA ILE A 139 16.08 5.87 -35.18
C ILE A 139 15.16 6.58 -36.17
N LYS A 140 13.87 6.22 -36.19
CA LYS A 140 12.87 6.84 -37.06
C LYS A 140 12.77 8.36 -36.85
N LEU A 141 12.82 8.79 -35.59
CA LEU A 141 12.78 10.20 -35.24
C LEU A 141 14.02 10.96 -35.76
N GLY A 142 15.21 10.40 -35.57
CA GLY A 142 16.45 10.96 -36.11
C GLY A 142 16.44 11.06 -37.64
N GLU A 143 15.91 10.05 -38.34
CA GLU A 143 15.74 10.08 -39.81
C GLU A 143 14.80 11.20 -40.25
N MET A 144 13.63 11.35 -39.60
CA MET A 144 12.68 12.43 -39.90
C MET A 144 13.28 13.81 -39.64
N GLN A 145 14.07 13.95 -38.57
CA GLN A 145 14.76 15.21 -38.26
C GLN A 145 15.86 15.54 -39.27
N ASN A 146 16.64 14.55 -39.71
CA ASN A 146 17.63 14.75 -40.77
C ASN A 146 16.96 15.19 -42.07
N ASN A 147 15.80 14.60 -42.41
CA ASN A 147 15.00 15.05 -43.55
C ASN A 147 14.53 16.51 -43.38
N ALA A 148 14.00 16.87 -42.21
CA ALA A 148 13.61 18.24 -41.91
C ALA A 148 14.79 19.21 -42.07
N ALA A 149 15.94 18.92 -41.48
CA ALA A 149 17.15 19.75 -41.59
C ALA A 149 17.64 19.89 -43.04
N ASN A 150 17.47 18.86 -43.88
CA ASN A 150 17.78 18.93 -45.30
C ASN A 150 16.83 19.87 -46.05
N LEU A 151 15.52 19.81 -45.76
CA LEU A 151 14.53 20.70 -46.36
C LEU A 151 14.78 22.16 -45.95
N GLU A 152 15.09 22.40 -44.68
CA GLU A 152 15.43 23.73 -44.15
C GLU A 152 16.66 24.32 -44.86
N ARG A 153 17.75 23.53 -44.97
CA ARG A 153 18.95 23.94 -45.71
C ARG A 153 18.69 24.21 -47.21
N GLN A 154 17.67 23.58 -47.77
CA GLN A 154 17.23 23.81 -49.15
C GLN A 154 16.23 24.97 -49.28
N GLY A 155 15.86 25.64 -48.19
CA GLY A 155 14.83 26.69 -48.19
C GLY A 155 13.43 26.19 -48.53
N LYS A 156 13.16 24.88 -48.39
CA LYS A 156 11.87 24.27 -48.71
C LYS A 156 10.96 24.27 -47.47
N PRO A 157 9.65 24.49 -47.63
CA PRO A 157 8.72 24.38 -46.52
C PRO A 157 8.62 22.94 -46.01
N PHE A 158 8.41 22.79 -44.70
CA PHE A 158 8.19 21.47 -44.09
C PHE A 158 6.81 20.92 -44.47
N PRO A 159 6.70 19.67 -44.98
CA PRO A 159 5.42 19.02 -45.14
C PRO A 159 4.70 18.88 -43.80
N LYS A 160 3.41 19.26 -43.72
CA LYS A 160 2.62 19.15 -42.48
C LYS A 160 2.65 17.74 -41.86
N ASN A 161 2.64 16.72 -42.71
CA ASN A 161 2.72 15.32 -42.27
C ASN A 161 4.06 14.98 -41.60
N LEU A 162 5.17 15.61 -42.02
CA LEU A 162 6.48 15.39 -41.40
C LEU A 162 6.48 15.89 -39.95
N LEU A 163 6.02 17.12 -39.73
CA LEU A 163 5.93 17.70 -38.38
C LEU A 163 4.99 16.90 -37.47
N LYS A 164 3.82 16.49 -37.99
CA LYS A 164 2.87 15.63 -37.27
C LYS A 164 3.49 14.27 -36.89
N ASN A 165 4.25 13.66 -37.80
CA ASN A 165 4.89 12.37 -37.54
C ASN A 165 6.04 12.47 -36.53
N ILE A 166 6.80 13.56 -36.56
CA ILE A 166 7.83 13.87 -35.56
C ILE A 166 7.18 13.96 -34.18
N GLU A 167 6.12 14.75 -34.05
CA GLU A 167 5.45 14.96 -32.76
C GLU A 167 4.74 13.69 -32.26
N GLY A 168 4.10 12.94 -33.15
CA GLY A 168 3.53 11.63 -32.83
C GLY A 168 4.59 10.66 -32.31
N THR A 169 5.77 10.62 -32.94
CA THR A 169 6.87 9.73 -32.52
C THR A 169 7.49 10.16 -31.19
N ARG A 170 7.57 11.48 -30.90
CA ARG A 170 7.99 12.00 -29.60
C ARG A 170 7.05 11.57 -28.48
N ASN A 171 5.74 11.65 -28.71
CA ASN A 171 4.75 11.20 -27.73
C ASN A 171 4.84 9.68 -27.50
N GLN A 172 5.02 8.89 -28.55
CA GLN A 172 5.24 7.44 -28.42
C GLN A 172 6.50 7.09 -27.61
N LEU A 173 7.58 7.87 -27.76
CA LEU A 173 8.79 7.70 -26.93
C LEU A 173 8.51 7.98 -25.45
N LYS A 174 7.82 9.09 -25.16
CA LYS A 174 7.42 9.46 -23.79
C LYS A 174 6.57 8.37 -23.14
N ASP A 175 5.60 7.83 -23.88
CA ASP A 175 4.74 6.75 -23.39
C ASP A 175 5.53 5.44 -23.18
N GLY A 176 6.47 5.14 -24.07
CA GLY A 176 7.40 4.02 -23.90
C GLY A 176 8.23 4.13 -22.63
N TYR A 177 8.78 5.31 -22.34
CA TYR A 177 9.54 5.54 -21.10
C TYR A 177 8.67 5.46 -19.85
N ARG A 178 7.47 6.07 -19.88
CA ARG A 178 6.51 5.94 -18.76
C ARG A 178 6.19 4.48 -18.48
N SER A 179 6.02 3.67 -19.52
CA SER A 179 5.80 2.23 -19.38
C SER A 179 6.98 1.53 -18.70
N ILE A 180 8.23 1.82 -19.11
CA ILE A 180 9.43 1.28 -18.46
C ILE A 180 9.47 1.65 -16.98
N ILE A 181 9.27 2.92 -16.63
CA ILE A 181 9.30 3.39 -15.23
C ILE A 181 8.25 2.65 -14.41
N LYS A 182 7.03 2.51 -14.94
CA LYS A 182 5.96 1.74 -14.28
C LYS A 182 6.34 0.28 -14.04
N GLU A 183 6.95 -0.38 -15.03
CA GLU A 183 7.38 -1.77 -14.87
C GLU A 183 8.56 -1.91 -13.88
N GLU A 184 9.51 -0.97 -13.86
CA GLU A 184 10.59 -0.95 -12.87
C GLU A 184 10.06 -0.72 -11.44
N GLN A 185 9.05 0.15 -11.26
CA GLN A 185 8.36 0.33 -9.97
C GLN A 185 7.68 -0.97 -9.51
N LYS A 186 7.04 -1.71 -10.42
CA LYS A 186 6.45 -3.02 -10.09
C LYS A 186 7.51 -4.04 -9.67
N LYS A 187 8.72 -4.00 -10.25
CA LYS A 187 9.83 -4.86 -9.80
C LYS A 187 10.17 -4.59 -8.34
N GLU A 188 10.30 -3.32 -7.94
CA GLU A 188 10.57 -2.97 -6.54
C GLU A 188 9.46 -3.44 -5.60
N GLN A 189 8.19 -3.24 -5.98
CA GLN A 189 7.04 -3.74 -5.19
C GLN A 189 7.04 -5.27 -5.04
N ILE A 190 7.39 -6.00 -6.10
CA ILE A 190 7.54 -7.46 -6.04
C ILE A 190 8.70 -7.83 -5.12
N TRP A 191 9.83 -7.14 -5.22
CA TRP A 191 10.98 -7.36 -4.35
C TRP A 191 10.62 -7.20 -2.88
N GLU A 192 10.03 -6.05 -2.51
CA GLU A 192 9.63 -5.76 -1.13
C GLU A 192 8.63 -6.78 -0.60
N LYS A 193 7.59 -7.10 -1.39
CA LYS A 193 6.59 -8.08 -1.00
C LYS A 193 7.21 -9.45 -0.74
N TYR A 194 8.03 -9.95 -1.65
CA TYR A 194 8.65 -11.26 -1.49
C TYR A 194 9.71 -11.27 -0.39
N ALA A 195 10.39 -10.15 -0.12
CA ALA A 195 11.28 -10.04 1.02
C ALA A 195 10.52 -10.18 2.36
N GLN A 196 9.35 -9.54 2.47
CA GLN A 196 8.46 -9.71 3.61
C GLN A 196 7.95 -11.15 3.74
N ASP A 197 7.55 -11.78 2.64
CA ASP A 197 7.10 -13.18 2.61
C ASP A 197 8.22 -14.15 3.05
N VAL A 198 9.46 -13.96 2.60
CA VAL A 198 10.63 -14.75 3.04
C VAL A 198 10.86 -14.58 4.53
N ALA A 199 10.91 -13.34 5.03
CA ALA A 199 11.10 -13.06 6.44
C ALA A 199 9.99 -13.71 7.30
N ARG A 200 8.73 -13.60 6.87
CA ARG A 200 7.60 -14.22 7.56
C ARG A 200 7.67 -15.74 7.52
N PHE A 201 8.00 -16.33 6.37
CA PHE A 201 8.12 -17.77 6.21
C PHE A 201 9.17 -18.36 7.15
N ARG A 202 10.34 -17.72 7.25
CA ARG A 202 11.40 -18.13 8.19
C ARG A 202 10.94 -18.09 9.63
N SER A 203 10.26 -17.02 10.04
CA SER A 203 9.69 -16.90 11.38
C SER A 203 8.72 -18.04 11.70
N LEU A 204 7.82 -18.36 10.77
CA LEU A 204 6.83 -19.44 10.93
C LEU A 204 7.46 -20.83 10.96
N LYS A 205 8.52 -21.05 10.18
CA LYS A 205 9.26 -22.32 10.12
C LYS A 205 10.36 -22.46 11.18
N LYS A 206 10.59 -21.41 11.99
CA LYS A 206 11.69 -21.32 12.97
C LYS A 206 13.06 -21.59 12.33
N LEU A 207 13.23 -21.13 11.10
CA LEU A 207 14.50 -21.22 10.39
C LEU A 207 15.41 -20.11 10.94
N HIS A 208 16.51 -20.51 11.57
CA HIS A 208 17.57 -19.61 12.02
C HIS A 208 18.80 -19.87 11.16
N GLY A 209 19.07 -18.96 10.23
CA GLY A 209 20.25 -18.99 9.36
C GLY A 209 20.43 -17.63 8.70
N GLU A 210 21.68 -17.17 8.64
CA GLU A 210 22.07 -15.99 7.86
C GLU A 210 21.76 -16.25 6.39
N THR A 211 21.05 -15.31 5.76
CA THR A 211 20.96 -15.31 4.31
C THR A 211 22.30 -14.88 3.75
N ASP A 212 22.70 -15.51 2.65
CA ASP A 212 23.55 -14.88 1.66
C ASP A 212 22.76 -13.71 1.00
N GLU A 213 22.60 -12.61 1.74
CA GLU A 213 21.96 -11.35 1.31
C GLU A 213 22.70 -10.72 0.11
N THR A 214 23.89 -11.23 -0.24
CA THR A 214 24.75 -10.66 -1.28
C THR A 214 24.19 -10.80 -2.70
N LEU A 215 23.20 -11.67 -2.94
CA LEU A 215 22.53 -11.79 -4.24
C LEU A 215 21.31 -10.87 -4.38
N ALA A 216 20.63 -10.53 -3.27
CA ALA A 216 19.44 -9.67 -3.29
C ALA A 216 19.81 -8.18 -3.43
N ASP A 217 20.93 -7.74 -2.84
CA ASP A 217 21.40 -6.36 -2.96
C ASP A 217 22.08 -6.06 -4.31
N ARG A 218 22.70 -7.06 -4.95
CA ARG A 218 23.38 -6.88 -6.26
C ARG A 218 22.41 -6.52 -7.39
N ASP A 219 21.17 -7.01 -7.34
CA ASP A 219 20.13 -6.68 -8.34
C ASP A 219 19.41 -5.35 -8.05
N ARG A 220 19.50 -4.83 -6.81
CA ARG A 220 18.90 -3.55 -6.41
C ARG A 220 19.65 -2.35 -6.98
N ALA A 221 20.98 -2.45 -7.04
CA ALA A 221 21.93 -1.37 -7.35
C ALA A 221 21.98 -0.89 -8.82
N SER A 222 21.02 -1.29 -9.67
CA SER A 222 20.92 -0.81 -11.05
C SER A 222 19.47 -0.57 -11.46
N THR A 223 18.62 -0.11 -10.55
CA THR A 223 17.26 0.25 -10.90
C THR A 223 17.27 1.53 -11.74
N LEU A 224 16.61 1.49 -12.90
CA LEU A 224 16.33 2.68 -13.73
C LEU A 224 15.58 3.78 -12.97
N LEU A 225 15.03 3.47 -11.80
CA LEU A 225 14.42 4.43 -10.89
C LEU A 225 15.43 5.44 -10.35
N GLU A 226 16.71 5.10 -10.25
CA GLU A 226 17.76 6.05 -9.83
C GLU A 226 17.85 7.26 -10.77
N THR A 227 17.54 7.08 -12.05
CA THR A 227 17.54 8.15 -13.03
C THR A 227 16.19 8.88 -13.15
N VAL A 228 15.24 8.58 -12.26
CA VAL A 228 13.98 9.33 -12.11
C VAL A 228 14.16 10.41 -11.04
N VAL A 229 13.77 11.63 -11.38
CA VAL A 229 13.69 12.79 -10.49
C VAL A 229 12.28 13.36 -10.53
N ILE A 230 11.61 13.34 -9.38
CA ILE A 230 10.27 13.93 -9.23
C ILE A 230 10.44 15.43 -8.96
N CYS A 231 9.65 16.26 -9.65
CA CYS A 231 9.60 17.69 -9.42
C CYS A 231 8.38 18.06 -8.56
N ASP A 232 8.59 18.87 -7.53
CA ASP A 232 7.49 19.31 -6.64
C ASP A 232 6.57 20.34 -7.32
N ASN A 233 7.11 21.14 -8.24
CA ASN A 233 6.38 22.18 -8.97
C ASN A 233 7.04 22.47 -10.34
N ASP A 234 6.31 23.20 -11.20
CA ASP A 234 6.75 23.52 -12.56
C ASP A 234 8.05 24.33 -12.61
N THR A 235 8.25 25.27 -11.68
CA THR A 235 9.46 26.10 -11.62
C THR A 235 10.69 25.26 -11.33
N ASN A 236 10.61 24.38 -10.32
CA ASN A 236 11.67 23.44 -9.98
C ASN A 236 11.93 22.50 -11.16
N CYS A 237 10.89 22.07 -11.87
CA CYS A 237 11.04 21.19 -13.03
C CYS A 237 11.64 21.89 -14.26
N ALA A 238 11.40 23.19 -14.43
CA ALA A 238 12.06 24.01 -15.45
C ALA A 238 13.55 24.17 -15.15
N HIS A 239 13.92 24.43 -13.89
CA HIS A 239 15.32 24.52 -13.50
C HIS A 239 16.02 23.16 -13.59
N ALA A 240 15.41 22.09 -13.09
CA ALA A 240 15.92 20.73 -13.24
C ALA A 240 16.12 20.34 -14.71
N TRP A 241 15.26 20.81 -15.63
CA TRP A 241 15.44 20.59 -17.07
C TRP A 241 16.73 21.21 -17.63
N LEU A 242 17.05 22.44 -17.22
CA LEU A 242 18.29 23.11 -17.61
C LEU A 242 19.52 22.37 -17.09
N LEU A 243 19.46 21.87 -15.85
CA LEU A 243 20.52 21.05 -15.28
C LEU A 243 20.65 19.70 -16.00
N ALA A 244 19.54 19.06 -16.35
CA ALA A 244 19.52 17.83 -17.13
C ALA A 244 20.17 18.04 -18.50
N GLU A 245 19.89 19.15 -19.18
CA GLU A 245 20.54 19.48 -20.45
C GLU A 245 22.06 19.58 -20.28
N LYS A 246 22.53 20.32 -19.27
CA LYS A 246 23.96 20.44 -18.96
C LYS A 246 24.59 19.09 -18.65
N TYR A 247 23.88 18.25 -17.90
CA TYR A 247 24.34 16.91 -17.53
C TYR A 247 24.52 16.02 -18.76
N ILE A 248 23.52 15.97 -19.64
CA ILE A 248 23.59 15.19 -20.89
C ILE A 248 24.76 15.67 -21.74
N ARG A 249 24.93 16.99 -21.92
CA ARG A 249 26.03 17.55 -22.72
C ARG A 249 27.41 17.18 -22.20
N SER A 250 27.54 16.99 -20.90
CA SER A 250 28.82 16.68 -20.25
C SER A 250 29.13 15.18 -20.24
N ASN A 251 28.09 14.33 -20.29
CA ASN A 251 28.23 12.88 -20.08
C ASN A 251 27.94 12.03 -21.34
N ALA A 252 27.18 12.56 -22.32
CA ALA A 252 26.97 11.88 -23.58
C ALA A 252 28.22 12.04 -24.46
N THR A 253 28.65 10.94 -25.09
CA THR A 253 29.74 11.00 -26.08
C THR A 253 29.22 11.24 -27.49
N THR A 254 27.92 11.00 -27.72
CA THR A 254 27.26 11.31 -28.99
C THR A 254 26.76 12.75 -29.00
N ARG A 255 26.69 13.35 -30.20
CA ARG A 255 26.20 14.73 -30.34
C ARG A 255 24.73 14.81 -29.97
N ILE A 256 24.34 15.93 -29.36
CA ILE A 256 22.93 16.24 -29.14
C ILE A 256 22.24 16.39 -30.50
N GLN A 257 21.23 15.54 -30.75
CA GLN A 257 20.41 15.58 -31.95
C GLN A 257 19.10 16.32 -31.71
N MET A 258 18.64 16.38 -30.46
CA MET A 258 17.39 17.04 -30.12
C MET A 258 17.48 17.77 -28.79
N LEU A 259 17.02 19.01 -28.82
CA LEU A 259 16.74 19.84 -27.67
C LEU A 259 15.31 20.34 -27.84
N GLY A 260 14.42 19.91 -26.97
CA GLY A 260 13.04 20.37 -26.94
C GLY A 260 12.56 20.50 -25.50
N ASP A 261 11.31 20.93 -25.32
CA ASP A 261 10.78 21.22 -23.99
C ASP A 261 10.40 19.97 -23.18
N SER A 262 10.23 18.84 -23.86
CA SER A 262 9.80 17.57 -23.27
C SER A 262 10.78 16.42 -23.47
N ILE A 263 11.75 16.56 -24.38
CA ILE A 263 12.76 15.55 -24.65
C ILE A 263 14.08 16.19 -25.09
N ILE A 264 15.17 15.74 -24.49
CA ILE A 264 16.54 16.00 -24.93
C ILE A 264 17.15 14.66 -25.32
N MET A 265 17.73 14.58 -26.50
CA MET A 265 18.24 13.32 -27.05
C MET A 265 19.61 13.51 -27.66
N ALA A 266 20.59 12.78 -27.13
CA ALA A 266 21.86 12.54 -27.79
C ALA A 266 21.71 11.46 -28.87
N GLY A 267 22.55 11.52 -29.90
CA GLY A 267 22.44 10.63 -31.05
C GLY A 267 22.64 9.15 -30.73
N THR A 268 22.17 8.30 -31.63
CA THR A 268 22.30 6.84 -31.51
C THR A 268 23.79 6.42 -31.44
N PRO A 269 24.18 5.51 -30.53
CA PRO A 269 25.55 4.98 -30.47
C PRO A 269 25.97 4.28 -31.76
N THR A 270 27.10 4.68 -32.34
CA THR A 270 27.67 4.10 -33.57
C THR A 270 29.00 3.37 -33.31
N LYS A 271 29.79 3.88 -32.37
CA LYS A 271 31.03 3.28 -31.88
C LYS A 271 30.78 2.48 -30.61
N ASP A 272 31.66 1.53 -30.32
CA ASP A 272 31.54 0.72 -29.10
C ASP A 272 31.80 1.55 -27.82
N SER A 273 32.49 2.68 -27.96
CA SER A 273 32.72 3.67 -26.90
C SER A 273 31.59 4.69 -26.75
N ASP A 274 30.53 4.60 -27.56
CA ASP A 274 29.50 5.63 -27.56
C ASP A 274 28.50 5.43 -26.42
N ILE A 275 28.28 6.51 -25.65
CA ILE A 275 27.24 6.65 -24.63
C ILE A 275 26.23 7.67 -25.14
N SER A 276 25.01 7.20 -25.38
CA SER A 276 23.87 8.05 -25.74
C SER A 276 22.98 8.23 -24.53
N LEU A 277 22.65 9.47 -24.23
CA LEU A 277 21.74 9.85 -23.15
C LEU A 277 20.47 10.46 -23.73
N THR A 278 19.34 10.17 -23.10
CA THR A 278 18.06 10.80 -23.43
C THR A 278 17.37 11.17 -22.14
N VAL A 279 16.95 12.43 -22.01
CA VAL A 279 16.10 12.86 -20.90
C VAL A 279 14.72 13.16 -21.43
N SER A 280 13.71 12.64 -20.75
CA SER A 280 12.30 12.91 -21.04
C SER A 280 11.64 13.54 -19.83
N ARG A 281 10.87 14.60 -20.06
CA ARG A 281 9.91 15.11 -19.09
C ARG A 281 8.60 14.35 -19.27
N ILE A 282 8.17 13.67 -18.21
CA ILE A 282 6.98 12.83 -18.19
C ILE A 282 6.00 13.48 -17.21
N GLN A 283 4.78 13.76 -17.67
CA GLN A 283 3.70 14.16 -16.78
C GLN A 283 3.00 12.90 -16.26
N LYS A 284 2.70 12.91 -14.96
CA LYS A 284 1.87 11.89 -14.34
C LYS A 284 0.39 12.12 -14.72
N PRO A 285 -0.35 11.08 -15.12
CA PRO A 285 -1.78 11.24 -15.41
C PRO A 285 -2.54 11.67 -14.16
N GLY A 286 -3.35 12.73 -14.25
CA GLY A 286 -4.20 13.20 -13.15
C GLY A 286 -3.49 14.06 -12.10
N ASP A 287 -2.20 14.34 -12.28
CA ASP A 287 -1.39 15.17 -11.37
C ASP A 287 -0.68 16.27 -12.18
N SER A 288 -0.48 17.44 -11.59
CA SER A 288 0.35 18.51 -12.16
C SER A 288 1.84 18.23 -12.01
N THR A 289 2.24 17.26 -11.18
CA THR A 289 3.64 16.91 -11.01
C THR A 289 4.23 16.27 -12.28
N SER A 290 5.41 16.76 -12.64
CA SER A 290 6.24 16.21 -13.71
C SER A 290 7.43 15.49 -13.12
N GLU A 291 7.85 14.42 -13.78
CA GLU A 291 9.08 13.70 -13.47
C GLU A 291 10.05 13.80 -14.65
N LEU A 292 11.34 13.92 -14.34
CA LEU A 292 12.41 13.83 -15.31
C LEU A 292 13.01 12.43 -15.25
N PHE A 293 13.17 11.84 -16.41
CA PHE A 293 13.71 10.51 -16.55
C PHE A 293 14.86 10.50 -17.54
N MET A 294 16.02 9.97 -17.13
CA MET A 294 17.16 9.77 -18.02
C MET A 294 17.33 8.29 -18.42
N ASP A 295 17.29 8.03 -19.72
CA ASP A 295 17.69 6.78 -20.35
C ASP A 295 19.14 6.86 -20.82
N LEU A 296 19.87 5.75 -20.68
CA LEU A 296 21.25 5.60 -21.11
C LEU A 296 21.37 4.37 -22.00
N GLN A 297 21.92 4.56 -23.20
CA GLN A 297 22.10 3.51 -24.18
C GLN A 297 23.55 3.48 -24.68
N CYS A 298 24.13 2.29 -24.67
CA CYS A 298 25.35 1.99 -25.40
C CYS A 298 25.03 1.19 -26.66
N LYS A 299 26.02 1.02 -27.53
CA LYS A 299 25.87 0.20 -28.73
C LYS A 299 25.57 -1.25 -28.38
N ASN A 300 24.68 -1.90 -29.14
CA ASN A 300 24.40 -3.33 -29.00
C ASN A 300 25.49 -4.18 -29.69
N SER A 301 26.71 -4.09 -29.18
CA SER A 301 27.86 -4.92 -29.52
C SER A 301 28.42 -5.56 -28.23
N PRO A 302 29.24 -6.61 -28.30
CA PRO A 302 29.87 -7.18 -27.11
C PRO A 302 30.59 -6.10 -26.26
N LYS A 303 31.42 -5.27 -26.89
CA LYS A 303 32.14 -4.17 -26.22
C LYS A 303 31.22 -3.06 -25.72
N GLY A 304 30.18 -2.71 -26.47
CA GLY A 304 29.21 -1.71 -26.04
C GLY A 304 28.39 -2.17 -24.83
N ARG A 305 28.09 -3.47 -24.73
CA ARG A 305 27.43 -4.05 -23.53
C ARG A 305 28.34 -4.02 -22.31
N GLU A 306 29.63 -4.36 -22.49
CA GLU A 306 30.64 -4.24 -21.45
C GLU A 306 30.78 -2.79 -20.94
N LEU A 307 30.84 -1.81 -21.85
CA LEU A 307 30.80 -0.38 -21.50
C LEU A 307 29.54 -0.05 -20.68
N CYS A 308 28.37 -0.55 -21.08
CA CYS A 308 27.11 -0.31 -20.38
C CYS A 308 27.02 -0.94 -18.98
N GLN A 309 27.90 -1.88 -18.66
CA GLN A 309 28.04 -2.51 -17.35
C GLN A 309 29.22 -1.93 -16.56
N SER A 310 29.98 -1.00 -17.13
CA SER A 310 31.16 -0.41 -16.49
C SER A 310 30.79 0.54 -15.36
N GLN A 311 31.74 0.75 -14.44
CA GLN A 311 31.62 1.74 -13.37
C GLN A 311 31.41 3.17 -13.89
N GLN A 312 31.94 3.50 -15.07
CA GLN A 312 31.71 4.79 -15.71
C GLN A 312 30.22 5.03 -15.95
N VAL A 313 29.53 4.04 -16.54
CA VAL A 313 28.10 4.12 -16.82
C VAL A 313 27.27 4.10 -15.54
N ALA A 314 27.68 3.32 -14.53
CA ALA A 314 27.07 3.35 -13.21
C ALA A 314 27.12 4.76 -12.59
N ASN A 315 28.30 5.41 -12.61
CA ASN A 315 28.48 6.77 -12.10
C ASN A 315 27.63 7.81 -12.86
N ILE A 316 27.46 7.65 -14.17
CA ILE A 316 26.58 8.53 -14.96
C ILE A 316 25.12 8.37 -14.53
N ARG A 317 24.67 7.15 -14.20
CA ARG A 317 23.29 6.92 -13.73
C ARG A 317 23.07 7.53 -12.35
N SER A 318 23.92 7.21 -11.38
CA SER A 318 23.79 7.69 -10.00
C SER A 318 23.96 9.21 -9.91
N GLY A 319 24.92 9.77 -10.64
CA GLY A 319 25.21 11.20 -10.65
C GLY A 319 24.13 12.07 -11.29
N PHE A 320 23.20 11.48 -12.07
CA PHE A 320 22.12 12.26 -12.70
C PHE A 320 21.24 12.90 -11.65
N ARG A 321 20.69 12.09 -10.74
CA ARG A 321 19.82 12.56 -9.66
C ARG A 321 20.53 13.59 -8.79
N GLU A 322 21.77 13.32 -8.38
CA GLU A 322 22.58 14.24 -7.57
C GLU A 322 22.78 15.59 -8.26
N SER A 323 23.02 15.59 -9.57
CA SER A 323 23.19 16.82 -10.36
C SER A 323 21.93 17.69 -10.43
N LEU A 324 20.76 17.10 -10.20
CA LEU A 324 19.45 17.75 -10.24
C LEU A 324 18.95 18.15 -8.83
N GLN A 325 19.46 17.49 -7.79
CA GLN A 325 19.08 17.68 -6.39
C GLN A 325 19.60 18.97 -5.75
N THR A 326 20.44 19.74 -6.43
CA THR A 326 20.78 21.11 -5.99
C THR A 326 19.56 22.06 -6.01
N VAL A 327 18.40 21.61 -6.46
CA VAL A 327 17.18 22.41 -6.66
C VAL A 327 15.93 21.86 -5.95
N THR A 328 15.86 20.56 -5.64
CA THR A 328 14.66 19.95 -5.02
C THR A 328 14.94 19.60 -3.57
N GLY A 329 14.24 20.25 -2.64
CA GLY A 329 14.26 19.86 -1.23
C GLY A 329 13.92 18.37 -1.09
N LYS A 330 14.63 17.66 -0.21
CA LYS A 330 14.55 16.20 0.07
C LYS A 330 13.44 15.48 -0.71
N VAL A 331 13.83 14.83 -1.81
CA VAL A 331 12.97 13.92 -2.56
C VAL A 331 12.59 12.75 -1.64
N GLN A 332 11.35 12.77 -1.14
CA GLN A 332 10.74 11.63 -0.48
C GLN A 332 10.61 10.50 -1.53
N LEU A 333 11.08 9.30 -1.18
CA LEU A 333 10.76 8.08 -1.93
C LEU A 333 9.23 8.02 -2.13
N PRO A 334 8.71 7.49 -3.27
CA PRO A 334 7.28 7.39 -3.47
C PRO A 334 6.65 6.62 -2.32
N GLU A 335 5.91 7.33 -1.45
CA GLU A 335 5.10 6.71 -0.42
C GLU A 335 4.06 5.84 -1.13
N GLN A 336 4.09 4.56 -0.79
CA GLN A 336 3.10 3.61 -1.24
C GLN A 336 1.74 4.06 -0.70
N GLU A 337 0.80 4.34 -1.59
CA GLU A 337 -0.62 4.32 -1.26
C GLU A 337 -0.92 2.92 -0.71
N SER A 338 -0.94 2.80 0.61
CA SER A 338 -1.57 1.69 1.27
C SER A 338 -3.05 1.77 0.92
N ASP A 339 -3.48 0.85 0.07
CA ASP A 339 -4.86 0.65 -0.34
C ASP A 339 -5.68 0.27 0.92
N ALA A 340 -6.07 1.29 1.69
CA ALA A 340 -7.04 1.21 2.74
C ALA A 340 -8.40 1.26 2.06
N SER A 341 -8.85 0.10 1.58
CA SER A 341 -10.22 -0.12 1.15
C SER A 341 -11.16 -0.02 2.36
N GLY A 342 -11.48 1.21 2.76
CA GLY A 342 -12.70 1.54 3.48
C GLY A 342 -13.76 1.84 2.44
N GLN A 343 -14.58 0.83 2.10
CA GLN A 343 -15.85 1.06 1.43
C GLN A 343 -16.93 1.19 2.51
N GLU A 344 -17.65 2.31 2.44
CA GLU A 344 -18.92 2.57 3.11
C GLU A 344 -20.03 1.60 2.66
#